data_AF-A0A543NEZ9-F1
#
_entry.id   AF-A0A543NEZ9-F1
#
_cell.length_a   1.000
_cell.length_b   1.000
_cell.length_c   1.000
_cell.angle_alpha   90.00
_cell.angle_beta   90.00
_cell.angle_gamma   90.00
#
_symmetry.space_group_name_H-M   'P 1'
#
loop_
_entity.id
_entity.type
_entity.pdbx_description
1 polymer ?
#
loop_
_entity_poly.entity_id
_entity_poly.type
_entity_poly.pdbx_seq_one_letter_code
_entity_poly.pdbx_strand_id
1 'polypeptide(L)' 'MSIPHSWPAPLLRPGDVAEVFGVTTSTVNVWVREGRLSPVVVTPGGHRRFLPDDVHTLLAAIHHQDGGGQA' A
#
# COMPACT_ATOMS: atom_id res chain seq x y z
N MET A 1 17.14 23.40 5.54
CA MET A 1 15.75 22.97 5.30
C MET A 1 15.78 21.89 4.22
N SER A 2 15.61 20.61 4.57
CA SER A 2 15.50 19.55 3.57
C SER A 2 14.13 19.65 2.92
N ILE A 3 14.12 20.07 1.66
CA ILE A 3 12.99 19.83 0.76
C ILE A 3 12.72 18.31 0.73
N PRO A 4 11.50 17.84 1.06
CA PRO A 4 11.21 16.44 0.96
C PRO A 4 11.31 15.98 -0.51
N HIS A 5 11.83 14.77 -0.68
CA HIS A 5 11.85 13.99 -1.90
C HIS A 5 10.58 14.21 -2.72
N SER A 6 10.73 14.78 -3.91
CA SER A 6 9.68 14.76 -4.92
C SER A 6 9.42 13.30 -5.26
N TRP A 7 8.27 12.79 -4.84
CA TRP A 7 7.88 11.41 -5.14
C TRP A 7 8.03 11.16 -6.65
N PRO A 8 8.86 10.19 -7.07
CA PRO A 8 9.18 9.97 -8.48
C PRO A 8 7.96 9.47 -9.26
N ALA A 9 6.96 8.93 -8.56
CA ALA A 9 5.73 8.39 -9.12
C ALA A 9 4.49 8.96 -8.41
N PRO A 10 3.35 9.07 -9.11
CA PRO A 10 2.09 9.51 -8.50
C PRO A 10 1.67 8.55 -7.38
N LEU A 11 1.26 9.12 -6.25
CA LEU A 11 0.80 8.34 -5.09
C LEU A 11 -0.55 7.68 -5.35
N LEU A 12 -0.66 6.43 -4.90
CA LEU A 12 -1.85 5.61 -5.04
C LEU A 12 -2.91 5.94 -3.99
N ARG A 13 -4.18 5.94 -4.40
CA ARG A 13 -5.34 5.99 -3.51
C ARG A 13 -5.64 4.59 -2.97
N PRO A 14 -6.44 4.45 -1.89
CA PRO A 14 -6.87 3.13 -1.42
C PRO A 14 -7.57 2.30 -2.50
N GLY A 15 -8.31 2.95 -3.41
CA GLY A 15 -8.95 2.30 -4.56
C GLY A 15 -7.95 1.73 -5.56
N ASP A 16 -6.89 2.50 -5.88
CA ASP A 16 -5.86 2.05 -6.81
C ASP A 16 -5.08 0.86 -6.23
N VAL A 17 -4.79 0.90 -4.92
CA VAL A 17 -4.18 -0.25 -4.21
C VAL A 17 -5.12 -1.46 -4.26
N ALA A 18 -6.40 -1.27 -3.98
CA ALA A 18 -7.39 -2.35 -4.02
C ALA A 18 -7.45 -3.02 -5.40
N GLU A 19 -7.40 -2.24 -6.48
CA GLU A 19 -7.35 -2.73 -7.85
C GLU A 19 -6.10 -3.55 -8.14
N VAL A 20 -4.91 -3.08 -7.72
CA VAL A 20 -3.64 -3.81 -7.88
C VAL A 20 -3.68 -5.20 -7.23
N PHE A 21 -4.29 -5.30 -6.06
CA PHE A 21 -4.39 -6.56 -5.31
C PHE A 21 -5.64 -7.39 -5.65
N GLY A 22 -6.57 -6.86 -6.47
CA GLY A 22 -7.86 -7.51 -6.72
C GLY A 22 -8.74 -7.65 -5.46
N VAL A 23 -8.59 -6.76 -4.49
CA VAL A 23 -9.31 -6.77 -3.20
C VAL A 23 -10.24 -5.56 -3.06
N THR A 24 -10.91 -5.44 -1.91
CA THR A 24 -11.70 -4.25 -1.58
C THR A 24 -10.87 -3.19 -0.87
N THR A 25 -11.30 -1.93 -0.93
CA THR A 25 -10.69 -0.84 -0.14
C THR A 25 -10.80 -1.08 1.37
N SER A 26 -11.81 -1.81 1.83
CA SER A 26 -11.94 -2.24 3.23
C SER A 26 -10.79 -3.17 3.64
N THR A 27 -10.39 -4.10 2.77
CA THR A 27 -9.22 -4.96 2.98
C THR A 27 -7.94 -4.13 3.11
N VAL A 28 -7.75 -3.14 2.23
CA VAL A 28 -6.62 -2.21 2.33
C VAL A 28 -6.64 -1.44 3.67
N ASN A 29 -7.80 -0.99 4.13
CA ASN A 29 -7.92 -0.33 5.43
C ASN A 29 -7.58 -1.25 6.61
N VAL A 30 -7.90 -2.54 6.52
CA VAL A 30 -7.49 -3.54 7.51
C VAL A 30 -5.96 -3.67 7.53
N TRP A 31 -5.31 -3.80 6.37
CA TRP A 31 -3.84 -3.84 6.29
C TRP A 31 -3.18 -2.59 6.89
N VAL A 32 -3.78 -1.42 6.69
CA VAL A 32 -3.30 -0.18 7.34
C VAL A 32 -3.44 -0.24 8.85
N ARG A 33 -4.58 -0.71 9.36
CA ARG A 33 -4.80 -0.87 10.81
C ARG A 33 -3.86 -1.91 11.43
N GLU A 34 -3.53 -2.96 10.68
CA GLU A 34 -2.61 -4.02 11.08
C GLU A 34 -1.13 -3.61 10.91
N GLY A 35 -0.84 -2.45 10.33
CA GLY A 35 0.52 -1.97 10.08
C GLY A 35 1.23 -2.69 8.92
N ARG A 36 0.50 -3.46 8.11
CA ARG A 36 1.03 -4.17 6.93
C ARG A 36 1.26 -3.25 5.73
N LEU A 37 0.55 -2.12 5.68
CA LEU A 37 0.70 -1.10 4.66
C LEU A 37 0.59 0.28 5.30
N SER A 38 1.57 1.15 5.09
CA SER A 38 1.59 2.48 5.69
C SER A 38 1.36 3.57 4.63
N PRO A 39 0.45 4.52 4.85
CA PRO A 39 0.32 5.66 3.96
C PRO A 39 1.49 6.62 4.18
N VAL A 40 2.07 7.13 3.09
CA VAL A 40 3.13 8.15 3.16
C VAL A 40 2.60 9.55 3.41
N VAL A 41 1.34 9.79 3.05
CA VAL A 41 0.64 11.02 3.40
C VAL A 41 -0.84 10.74 3.62
N VAL A 42 -1.41 11.48 4.56
CA VAL A 42 -2.84 11.56 4.79
C VAL A 42 -3.26 12.98 4.45
N THR A 43 -4.21 13.13 3.53
CA THR A 43 -4.72 14.46 3.18
C THR A 43 -5.48 15.07 4.36
N PRO A 44 -5.68 16.41 4.41
CA PRO A 44 -6.50 17.02 5.45
C PRO A 44 -7.92 16.44 5.57
N GLY A 45 -8.48 15.93 4.47
CA GLY A 45 -9.77 15.23 4.44
C GLY A 45 -9.72 13.76 4.91
N GLY A 46 -8.57 13.26 5.37
CA GLY A 46 -8.40 11.89 5.86
C GLY A 46 -8.14 10.83 4.77
N HIS A 47 -8.01 11.23 3.50
CA HIS A 47 -7.71 10.27 2.43
C HIS A 47 -6.23 9.86 2.49
N ARG A 48 -6.01 8.54 2.54
CA ARG A 48 -4.68 7.93 2.56
C ARG A 48 -4.06 7.91 1.18
N ARG A 49 -2.74 8.05 1.12
CA ARG A 49 -1.95 7.94 -0.11
C ARG A 49 -0.76 7.02 0.12
N PHE A 50 -0.49 6.15 -0.85
CA PHE A 50 0.51 5.10 -0.74
C PHE A 50 1.58 5.25 -1.81
N LEU A 51 2.80 4.88 -1.46
CA LEU A 51 3.88 4.75 -2.43
C LEU A 51 3.66 3.52 -3.30
N PRO A 52 3.83 3.61 -4.63
CA PRO A 52 3.82 2.45 -5.51
C PRO A 52 4.83 1.38 -5.10
N ASP A 53 6.04 1.76 -4.68
CA ASP A 53 7.08 0.83 -4.22
C ASP A 53 6.65 0.01 -3.00
N ASP A 54 6.03 0.63 -1.99
CA ASP A 54 5.54 -0.07 -0.79
C ASP A 54 4.43 -1.07 -1.15
N VAL A 55 3.55 -0.68 -2.07
CA VAL A 55 2.45 -1.52 -2.59
C VAL A 55 3.00 -2.74 -3.32
N HIS A 56 3.97 -2.56 -4.23
CA HIS A 56 4.61 -3.65 -4.94
C HIS A 56 5.43 -4.56 -4.00
N THR A 57 6.09 -3.99 -2.99
CA THR A 57 6.82 -4.75 -1.98
C THR A 57 5.88 -5.65 -1.19
N LEU A 58 4.72 -5.13 -0.78
CA LEU A 58 3.68 -5.93 -0.12
C LEU A 58 3.12 -7.01 -1.05
N LEU A 59 2.92 -6.72 -2.33
CA LEU A 59 2.47 -7.70 -3.34
C LEU A 59 3.45 -8.87 -3.46
N ALA A 60 4.75 -8.57 -3.57
CA ALA A 60 5.79 -9.59 -3.59
C ALA A 60 5.82 -10.42 -2.29
N ALA A 61 5.66 -9.77 -1.13
CA ALA A 61 5.64 -10.45 0.16
C ALA A 61 4.43 -11.41 0.30
N ILE A 62 3.24 -11.00 -0.15
CA ILE A 62 2.03 -11.84 -0.10
C ILE A 62 2.17 -13.05 -1.04
N HIS A 63 2.66 -12.83 -2.28
CA HIS A 63 2.91 -13.94 -3.20
C HIS A 63 3.95 -14.94 -2.67
N HIS A 64 4.94 -14.47 -1.91
CA HIS A 64 5.91 -15.37 -1.26
C HIS A 64 5.28 -16.23 -0.16
N GLN A 65 4.27 -15.72 0.56
CA GLN A 65 3.59 -16.44 1.64
C GLN A 65 2.65 -17.54 1.14
N ASP A 66 2.13 -17.43 -0.08
CA ASP A 66 1.27 -18.44 -0.71
C ASP A 66 2.03 -19.74 -1.05
N GLY A 67 3.35 -19.67 -1.24
CA GLY A 67 4.20 -20.82 -1.56
C GLY A 67 4.58 -21.73 -0.37
N GLY A 68 4.12 -21.44 0.84
CA GLY A 68 4.54 -22.11 2.09
C GLY A 68 3.85 -23.43 2.42
N GLY A 69 3.03 -23.98 1.52
CA GLY A 69 2.23 -25.19 1.75
C GLY A 69 2.60 -26.37 0.84
N GLN A 70 3.87 -26.74 0.76
CA GLN A 70 4.27 -28.06 0.22
C GLN A 70 5.46 -28.65 1.01
N ALA A 71 5.14 -29.42 2.05
CA ALA A 71 5.86 -30.61 2.53
C ALA A 71 5.01 -31.32 3.59
#